data_AF-A0A6B2V2Z4-F1
#
_entry.id   AF-A0A6B2V2Z4-F1
#
_cell.length_a   1.000
_cell.length_b   1.000
_cell.length_c   1.000
_cell.angle_alpha   90.00
_cell.angle_beta   90.00
_cell.angle_gamma   90.00
#
_symmetry.space_group_name_H-M   'P 1'
#
loop_
_entity.id
_entity.type
_entity.pdbx_description
1 polymer ?
#
loop_
_entity_poly.entity_id
_entity_poly.type
_entity_poly.pdbx_seq_one_letter_code
_entity_poly.pdbx_strand_id
1 'polypeptide(L)'
;MALSVEVFVREPDGEMRILDVPDDVYRSGGFESWRTTVWGSQFVRSLGARYLPVLAGDDLVVEAGEVPELLREVALLRGRLDEIALRTGRPRTVEEHRHQLDVRLRIIEDSAREALGIGGGVLIW
;
A
#
# COMPACT_ATOMS: atom_id res chain seq x y z
N MET A 1 14.40 -2.32 -7.13
CA MET A 1 13.87 -2.80 -5.84
C MET A 1 12.36 -2.63 -5.83
N ALA A 2 11.66 -3.36 -4.96
CA ALA A 2 10.22 -3.33 -4.83
C ALA A 2 9.86 -2.99 -3.39
N LEU A 3 8.72 -2.35 -3.21
CA LEU A 3 8.15 -2.07 -1.89
C LEU A 3 7.59 -3.37 -1.32
N SER A 4 7.95 -3.70 -0.10
CA SER A 4 7.38 -4.77 0.71
C SER A 4 6.14 -4.29 1.44
N VAL A 5 5.17 -5.17 1.66
CA VAL A 5 3.96 -4.91 2.46
C VAL A 5 3.92 -5.95 3.57
N GLU A 6 4.23 -5.49 4.78
CA GLU A 6 4.37 -6.32 5.96
C GLU A 6 3.19 -6.10 6.92
N VAL A 7 2.80 -7.15 7.62
CA VAL A 7 1.86 -7.08 8.73
C VAL A 7 2.67 -7.18 10.02
N PHE A 8 2.37 -6.34 11.00
CA PHE A 8 3.05 -6.37 12.29
C PHE A 8 2.07 -6.33 13.45
N VAL A 9 2.55 -6.73 14.62
CA VAL A 9 1.89 -6.47 15.90
C VAL A 9 2.80 -5.66 16.81
N ARG A 10 2.22 -4.94 17.75
CA ARG A 10 2.96 -4.29 18.84
C ARG A 10 3.05 -5.26 20.02
N GLU A 11 4.26 -5.52 20.48
CA GLU A 11 4.51 -6.25 21.72
C GLU A 11 4.08 -5.41 22.94
N PRO A 12 3.94 -6.00 24.14
CA PRO A 12 3.53 -5.27 25.34
C PRO A 12 4.43 -4.08 25.72
N ASP A 13 5.69 -4.09 25.29
CA ASP A 13 6.66 -2.99 25.46
C ASP A 13 6.57 -1.91 24.36
N GLY A 14 5.71 -2.12 23.36
CA GLY A 14 5.52 -1.24 22.21
C GLY A 14 6.45 -1.54 21.04
N GLU A 15 7.32 -2.55 21.11
CA GLU A 15 8.16 -2.93 19.97
C GLU A 15 7.33 -3.49 18.82
N MET A 16 7.75 -3.19 17.59
CA MET A 16 7.13 -3.73 16.39
C MET A 16 7.69 -5.11 16.10
N ARG A 17 6.83 -6.13 16.04
CA ARG A 17 7.19 -7.45 15.51
C ARG A 17 6.46 -7.70 14.19
N ILE A 18 7.23 -7.74 13.11
CA ILE A 18 6.75 -8.17 11.79
C ILE A 18 6.36 -9.65 11.87
N LEU A 19 5.24 -10.01 11.25
CA LEU A 19 4.78 -11.38 11.17
C LEU A 19 5.35 -12.05 9.93
N ASP A 20 6.04 -13.16 10.15
CA ASP A 20 6.61 -13.95 9.05
C ASP A 20 5.50 -14.48 8.14
N VAL A 21 5.71 -14.27 6.84
CA VAL A 21 4.89 -14.82 5.76
C VAL A 21 5.70 -15.91 5.08
N PRO A 22 5.10 -17.04 4.63
CA PRO A 22 5.83 -18.04 3.89
C PRO A 22 6.58 -17.45 2.67
N ASP A 23 7.79 -17.96 2.39
CA ASP A 23 8.69 -17.42 1.36
C ASP A 23 8.08 -17.37 -0.07
N ASP A 24 7.04 -18.18 -0.33
CA ASP A 24 6.32 -18.21 -1.60
C ASP A 24 5.24 -17.13 -1.73
N VAL A 25 4.97 -16.37 -0.65
CA VAL A 25 3.97 -15.30 -0.62
C VAL A 25 4.63 -13.95 -0.91
N TYR A 26 4.50 -13.50 -2.15
CA TYR A 26 5.02 -12.21 -2.58
C TYR A 26 4.07 -11.05 -2.23
N ARG A 27 4.38 -10.29 -1.18
CA ARG A 27 3.62 -9.10 -0.76
C ARG A 27 4.32 -7.81 -1.20
N SER A 28 4.11 -7.41 -2.46
CA SER A 28 4.67 -6.16 -2.97
C SER A 28 3.67 -5.03 -3.12
N GLY A 29 4.05 -3.84 -2.65
CA GLY A 29 3.36 -2.57 -2.85
C GLY A 29 3.72 -1.88 -4.17
N GLY A 30 4.51 -2.51 -5.04
CA GLY A 30 4.94 -1.97 -6.32
C GLY A 30 6.45 -1.74 -6.39
N PHE A 31 6.90 -1.03 -7.43
CA PHE A 31 8.31 -0.73 -7.58
C PHE A 31 8.75 0.38 -6.62
N GLU A 32 10.03 0.41 -6.27
CA GLU A 32 10.60 1.50 -5.45
C GLU A 32 10.30 2.89 -6.05
N SER A 33 10.35 3.01 -7.38
CA SER A 33 10.00 4.26 -8.08
C SER A 33 8.53 4.67 -7.91
N TRP A 34 7.62 3.76 -7.55
CA TRP A 34 6.20 4.05 -7.37
C TRP A 34 5.92 4.87 -6.11
N ARG A 35 6.85 4.89 -5.15
CA ARG A 35 6.84 5.83 -4.01
C ARG A 35 6.49 7.24 -4.45
N THR A 36 7.14 7.75 -5.51
CA THR A 36 6.95 9.12 -5.99
C THR A 36 6.13 9.18 -7.28
N THR A 37 6.26 8.19 -8.17
CA THR A 37 5.61 8.23 -9.50
C THR A 37 4.15 7.81 -9.49
N VAL A 38 3.71 7.05 -8.48
CA VAL A 38 2.34 6.56 -8.34
C VAL A 38 1.75 7.01 -7.01
N TRP A 39 2.18 6.41 -5.89
CA TRP A 39 1.61 6.60 -4.56
C TRP A 39 1.75 8.05 -4.08
N GLY A 40 2.94 8.61 -4.25
CA GLY A 40 3.26 10.01 -3.97
C GLY A 40 2.80 11.02 -5.01
N SER A 41 2.19 10.57 -6.11
CA SER A 41 1.84 11.48 -7.21
C SER A 41 0.87 12.56 -6.75
N GLN A 42 0.97 13.76 -7.36
CA GLN A 42 0.03 14.85 -7.10
C GLN A 42 -1.42 14.41 -7.36
N PHE A 43 -1.64 13.54 -8.35
CA PHE A 43 -2.98 13.04 -8.67
C PHE A 43 -3.55 12.20 -7.52
N VAL A 44 -2.82 11.21 -7.01
CA VAL A 44 -3.27 10.39 -5.87
C VAL A 44 -3.53 11.26 -4.64
N ARG A 45 -2.66 12.22 -4.34
CA ARG A 45 -2.88 13.22 -3.26
C ARG A 45 -4.16 14.03 -3.49
N SER A 46 -4.44 14.46 -4.72
CA SER A 46 -5.63 15.24 -5.05
C SER A 46 -6.95 14.48 -4.88
N LEU A 47 -6.91 13.14 -4.87
CA LEU A 47 -8.08 12.31 -4.56
C LEU A 47 -8.43 12.32 -3.06
N GLY A 48 -7.55 12.87 -2.21
CA GLY A 48 -7.70 12.90 -0.75
C GLY A 48 -6.98 11.77 -0.01
N ALA A 49 -6.14 10.99 -0.71
CA ALA A 49 -5.28 9.99 -0.09
C ALA A 49 -4.26 10.65 0.85
N ARG A 50 -4.02 10.02 2.01
CA ARG A 50 -3.17 10.47 3.10
C ARG A 50 -2.12 9.42 3.50
N TYR A 51 -2.40 8.12 3.34
CA TYR A 51 -1.50 7.05 3.75
C TYR A 51 -0.47 6.71 2.67
N LEU A 52 -0.87 6.15 1.52
CA LEU A 52 0.06 5.79 0.45
C LEU A 52 0.93 6.97 -0.04
N PRO A 53 0.47 8.23 -0.06
CA PRO A 53 1.34 9.36 -0.40
C PRO A 53 2.53 9.61 0.53
N VAL A 54 2.54 9.06 1.75
CA VAL A 54 3.68 9.11 2.69
C VAL A 54 4.90 8.43 2.09
N LEU A 55 4.69 7.36 1.33
CA LEU A 55 5.74 6.57 0.67
C LEU A 55 6.70 7.41 -0.19
N ALA A 56 6.24 8.57 -0.65
CA ALA A 56 7.04 9.51 -1.42
C ALA A 56 8.25 10.08 -0.66
N GLY A 57 8.20 10.11 0.67
CA GLY A 57 9.21 10.72 1.52
C GLY A 57 9.68 9.85 2.69
N ASP A 58 8.93 8.82 3.07
CA ASP A 58 9.27 7.93 4.18
C ASP A 58 8.60 6.56 4.02
N ASP A 59 8.92 5.61 4.88
CA ASP A 59 8.17 4.35 5.01
C ASP A 59 6.79 4.62 5.62
N LEU A 60 5.79 3.84 5.19
CA LEU A 60 4.44 3.97 5.69
C LEU A 60 4.20 2.97 6.82
N VAL A 61 4.01 3.47 8.03
CA VAL A 61 3.54 2.69 9.18
C VAL A 61 2.08 3.06 9.46
N VAL A 62 1.19 2.07 9.45
CA VAL A 62 -0.23 2.22 9.80
C VAL A 62 -0.49 1.39 11.04
N GLU A 63 -0.77 2.06 12.16
CA GLU A 63 -1.07 1.38 13.42
C GLU A 63 -2.45 0.70 13.39
N ALA A 64 -2.67 -0.25 14.28
CA ALA A 64 -3.89 -1.07 14.30
C ALA A 64 -5.20 -0.27 14.31
N GLY A 65 -5.23 0.87 15.02
CA GLY A 65 -6.40 1.77 15.06
C GLY A 65 -6.66 2.51 13.74
N GLU A 66 -5.67 2.61 12.87
CA GLU A 66 -5.71 3.36 11.60
C GLU A 66 -5.92 2.46 10.38
N VAL A 67 -5.75 1.14 10.53
CA VAL A 67 -5.98 0.16 9.46
C VAL A 67 -7.35 0.32 8.76
N PRO A 68 -8.47 0.60 9.48
CA PRO A 68 -9.75 0.88 8.81
C PRO A 68 -9.71 2.08 7.85
N GLU A 69 -8.93 3.12 8.15
CA GLU A 69 -8.77 4.28 7.27
C GLU A 69 -7.92 3.94 6.05
N LEU A 70 -6.86 3.15 6.22
CA LEU A 70 -6.08 2.61 5.11
C LEU A 70 -6.96 1.81 4.14
N LEU A 71 -7.86 0.95 4.65
CA LEU A 71 -8.80 0.20 3.82
C LEU A 71 -9.75 1.12 3.04
N ARG A 72 -10.22 2.22 3.63
CA ARG A 72 -11.05 3.23 2.92
C ARG A 72 -10.25 3.93 1.82
N GLU A 73 -8.99 4.26 2.07
CA GLU A 73 -8.12 4.83 1.06
C GLU A 73 -7.87 3.85 -0.10
N VAL A 74 -7.58 2.58 0.20
CA VAL A 74 -7.42 1.56 -0.84
C VAL A 74 -8.70 1.44 -1.67
N ALA A 75 -9.87 1.41 -1.05
CA ALA A 75 -11.15 1.39 -1.75
C ALA A 75 -11.36 2.63 -2.65
N LEU A 76 -10.99 3.83 -2.17
CA LEU A 76 -11.02 5.06 -2.95
C LEU A 76 -10.15 4.95 -4.21
N LEU A 77 -8.91 4.46 -4.06
CA LEU A 77 -7.97 4.33 -5.19
C LEU A 77 -8.41 3.26 -6.17
N ARG A 78 -8.96 2.13 -5.69
CA ARG A 78 -9.57 1.10 -6.54
C ARG A 78 -10.74 1.66 -7.36
N GLY A 79 -11.54 2.55 -6.78
CA GLY A 79 -12.64 3.25 -7.48
C GLY A 79 -12.17 4.26 -8.54
N ARG A 80 -10.88 4.62 -8.54
CA ARG A 80 -10.26 5.58 -9.48
C ARG A 80 -9.12 4.97 -10.29
N LEU A 81 -9.06 3.64 -10.35
CA LEU A 81 -7.95 2.88 -10.89
C LEU A 81 -7.58 3.27 -12.33
N ASP A 82 -8.58 3.44 -13.20
CA ASP A 82 -8.36 3.82 -14.61
C ASP A 82 -7.74 5.21 -14.73
N GLU A 83 -8.18 6.15 -13.91
CA GLU A 83 -7.65 7.52 -13.89
C GLU A 83 -6.21 7.55 -13.36
N ILE A 84 -5.90 6.75 -12.32
CA ILE A 84 -4.55 6.62 -11.77
C ILE A 84 -3.63 6.00 -12.83
N ALA A 85 -4.06 4.93 -13.50
CA ALA A 85 -3.30 4.29 -14.55
C ALA A 85 -3.03 5.25 -15.73
N LEU A 86 -4.00 6.10 -16.05
CA LEU A 86 -3.85 7.10 -17.10
C LEU A 86 -2.88 8.24 -16.68
N ARG A 87 -2.85 8.65 -15.41
CA ARG A 87 -2.17 9.90 -15.00
C ARG A 87 -0.83 9.70 -14.31
N THR A 88 -0.46 8.48 -13.96
CA THR A 88 0.81 8.18 -13.28
C THR A 88 1.85 7.60 -14.26
N GLY A 89 3.13 7.66 -13.87
CA GLY A 89 4.26 7.31 -14.75
C GLY A 89 4.18 5.89 -15.29
N ARG A 90 4.42 5.73 -16.61
CA ARG A 90 4.29 4.45 -17.31
C ARG A 90 5.58 4.05 -18.01
N PRO A 91 6.20 2.90 -17.65
CA PRO A 91 7.16 2.22 -18.51
C PRO A 91 6.47 1.29 -19.53
N ARG A 92 5.13 1.15 -19.48
CA ARG A 92 4.31 0.13 -20.16
C ARG A 92 2.96 0.68 -20.66
N THR A 93 2.09 -0.15 -21.24
CA THR A 93 0.76 0.27 -21.68
C THR A 93 -0.14 0.69 -20.50
N VAL A 94 -1.26 1.39 -20.78
CA VAL A 94 -2.23 1.78 -19.75
C VAL A 94 -2.81 0.53 -19.07
N GLU A 95 -3.14 -0.47 -19.87
CA GLU A 95 -3.80 -1.69 -19.45
C GLU A 95 -2.90 -2.51 -18.54
N GLU A 96 -1.62 -2.65 -18.90
CA GLU A 96 -0.62 -3.31 -18.07
C GLU A 96 -0.39 -2.56 -16.76
N HIS A 97 -0.27 -1.23 -16.82
CA HIS A 97 -0.08 -0.41 -15.62
C HIS A 97 -1.29 -0.49 -14.69
N ARG A 98 -2.51 -0.41 -15.23
CA ARG A 98 -3.78 -0.60 -14.52
C ARG A 98 -3.83 -1.97 -13.85
N HIS A 99 -3.49 -3.04 -14.57
CA HIS A 99 -3.46 -4.39 -14.02
C HIS A 99 -2.45 -4.49 -12.88
N GLN A 100 -1.26 -3.89 -13.03
CA GLN A 100 -0.28 -3.86 -11.94
C GLN A 100 -0.83 -3.13 -10.72
N LEU A 101 -1.40 -1.93 -10.89
CA LEU A 101 -2.01 -1.17 -9.80
C LEU A 101 -3.09 -1.98 -9.06
N ASP A 102 -3.99 -2.65 -9.78
CA ASP A 102 -5.04 -3.48 -9.19
C ASP A 102 -4.47 -4.58 -8.29
N VAL A 103 -3.46 -5.30 -8.80
CA VAL A 103 -2.77 -6.36 -8.04
C VAL A 103 -2.14 -5.80 -6.77
N ARG A 104 -1.49 -4.63 -6.82
CA ARG A 104 -0.76 -4.07 -5.66
C ARG A 104 -1.74 -3.53 -4.63
N LEU A 105 -2.80 -2.85 -5.07
CA LEU A 105 -3.87 -2.41 -4.17
C LEU A 105 -4.55 -3.60 -3.51
N ARG A 106 -4.75 -4.72 -4.22
CA ARG A 106 -5.30 -5.94 -3.62
C ARG A 106 -4.38 -6.54 -2.57
N ILE A 107 -3.07 -6.61 -2.83
CA ILE A 107 -2.09 -7.07 -1.84
C ILE A 107 -2.16 -6.22 -0.57
N ILE A 108 -2.15 -4.89 -0.72
CA ILE A 108 -2.25 -3.96 0.43
C ILE A 108 -3.58 -4.16 1.17
N GLU A 109 -4.69 -4.34 0.44
CA GLU A 109 -6.00 -4.60 1.01
C GLU A 109 -6.05 -5.91 1.82
N ASP A 110 -5.49 -6.98 1.27
CA ASP A 110 -5.46 -8.29 1.90
C ASP A 110 -4.57 -8.28 3.16
N SER A 111 -3.39 -7.63 3.09
CA SER A 111 -2.54 -7.40 4.27
C SER A 111 -3.22 -6.53 5.33
N ALA A 112 -3.94 -5.48 4.94
CA ALA A 112 -4.68 -4.64 5.88
C ALA A 112 -5.85 -5.39 6.53
N ARG A 113 -6.54 -6.27 5.80
CA ARG A 113 -7.57 -7.14 6.39
C ARG A 113 -7.01 -8.15 7.37
N GLU A 114 -5.86 -8.74 7.05
CA GLU A 114 -5.12 -9.63 7.95
C GLU A 114 -4.74 -8.90 9.24
N ALA A 115 -4.10 -7.73 9.12
CA ALA A 115 -3.74 -6.87 10.24
C ALA A 115 -4.96 -6.54 11.10
N LEU A 116 -6.08 -6.14 10.49
CA LEU A 116 -7.32 -5.84 11.20
C LEU A 116 -7.85 -7.05 11.99
N GLY A 117 -7.78 -8.26 11.41
CA GLY A 117 -8.26 -9.49 12.04
C GLY A 117 -7.49 -9.89 13.30
N ILE A 118 -6.23 -9.47 13.41
CA ILE A 118 -5.34 -9.78 14.53
C ILE A 118 -5.08 -8.59 15.47
N GLY A 119 -5.67 -7.42 15.19
CA GLY A 119 -5.38 -6.18 15.92
C GLY A 119 -3.96 -5.64 15.70
N GLY A 120 -3.37 -5.93 14.54
CA GLY A 120 -2.05 -5.50 14.12
C GLY A 120 -2.09 -4.31 13.16
N GLY A 121 -0.92 -3.86 12.73
CA GLY A 121 -0.72 -2.78 11.77
C GLY A 121 -0.12 -3.24 10.44
N VAL A 122 0.08 -2.30 9.52
CA VAL A 122 0.70 -2.52 8.20
C VAL A 122 1.93 -1.63 8.05
N LEU A 123 3.05 -2.21 7.59
CA LEU A 123 4.27 -1.49 7.23
C LEU A 123 4.51 -1.63 5.72
N ILE A 124 4.82 -0.53 5.04
CA ILE A 124 5.25 -0.52 3.64
C ILE A 124 6.57 0.22 3.50
N TRP A 125 7.60 -0.45 2.96
CA TRP A 125 8.97 0.04 2.83
C TRP A 125 9.67 -0.55 1.59
#